data_AF-A0A087A2Y4-F1
#
_entry.id   AF-A0A087A2Y4-F1
#
_cell.length_a   1.000
_cell.length_b   1.000
_cell.length_c   1.000
_cell.angle_alpha   90.00
_cell.angle_beta   90.00
_cell.angle_gamma   90.00
#
_symmetry.space_group_name_H-M   'P 1'
#
loop_
_entity.id
_entity.type
_entity.pdbx_description
1 polymer ?
#
loop_
_entity_poly.entity_id
_entity_poly.type
_entity_poly.pdbx_seq_one_letter_code
_entity_poly.pdbx_strand_id
1 'polypeptide(L)'
;MHDSHDPNAWNGPTRNTRDSRGAQIPEGVPSDGDAGTPGTPGAPEELSFGTAVRMRRRMPLWMRTMFVILALGLIAGLAAGFSWMWDDHWRPINVTVNNQVVRTRVDTTLDILLKKNDDFGAKRGRLLAIDGSVLDEHGGKAVVPAIGGQAIPESDWSKMVVPDHADVTVDSGADVTEAHTVIKRAEPYGADVDLRGGAIQMRLRHGKDGVAETWVGKKSGKKVDKGVTKKPEDMIVRSYSPRPEGKKVIALTFDDGPSKYSAPMLDILKSKGVKATFFDLGQQSKEFASAEKRMVAEGHEVASHSYDHPNMPKLNRDALRDNITKGFEATKEASGVDTKVLRSPYGAFGVQQWKDAGDLIDMNVLWDIDTLDWKRPGADAIHDNIMQHAHNGAIVLMHDGGGDRTQDIEALPRIIDDLRAQGYEFVTVKQLIEMSPKLELKN
;
A
#
# COMPACT_ATOMS: atom_id res chain seq x y z
N MET A 1 30.13 41.68 28.85
CA MET A 1 29.12 42.58 28.26
C MET A 1 27.82 41.80 28.32
N HIS A 2 27.16 41.83 29.48
CA HIS A 2 25.96 42.65 29.79
C HIS A 2 24.73 42.12 29.05
N ASP A 3 23.55 41.93 29.63
CA ASP A 3 23.00 41.91 31.00
C ASP A 3 21.50 41.58 30.78
N SER A 4 20.90 40.57 31.44
CA SER A 4 20.08 40.68 32.66
C SER A 4 18.57 41.00 32.48
N HIS A 5 17.74 40.16 33.12
CA HIS A 5 16.50 40.47 33.89
C HIS A 5 15.11 40.55 33.20
N ASP A 6 14.28 39.50 33.41
CA ASP A 6 13.16 39.34 34.38
C ASP A 6 12.07 40.46 34.57
N PRO A 7 10.95 40.25 35.29
CA PRO A 7 9.59 40.05 34.76
C PRO A 7 8.53 41.02 35.38
N ASN A 8 7.25 40.63 35.34
CA ASN A 8 6.08 41.07 36.17
C ASN A 8 5.09 42.14 35.66
N ALA A 9 3.81 41.72 35.72
CA ALA A 9 2.67 42.34 36.43
C ALA A 9 1.75 43.40 35.77
N TRP A 10 0.45 43.02 35.77
CA TRP A 10 -0.72 43.73 36.33
C TRP A 10 -1.57 44.72 35.49
N ASN A 11 -2.89 44.48 35.65
CA ASN A 11 -4.07 45.37 35.66
C ASN A 11 -4.77 45.85 34.38
N GLY A 12 -6.11 45.66 34.39
CA GLY A 12 -7.11 46.02 33.35
C GLY A 12 -7.38 47.52 33.20
N PRO A 13 -8.50 47.95 32.54
CA PRO A 13 -9.80 47.91 33.21
C PRO A 13 -11.08 47.81 32.31
N THR A 14 -12.19 47.44 32.98
CA THR A 14 -13.59 47.96 32.93
C THR A 14 -14.38 48.26 31.63
N ARG A 15 -15.59 47.65 31.62
CA ARG A 15 -16.97 48.20 31.38
C ARG A 15 -17.26 48.84 30.00
N ASN A 16 -18.44 48.67 29.38
CA ASN A 16 -19.76 48.76 29.98
C ASN A 16 -20.88 48.33 29.01
N THR A 17 -22.00 47.85 29.59
CA THR A 17 -23.42 47.99 29.17
C THR A 17 -23.85 47.36 27.85
N ARG A 18 -25.01 46.72 27.69
CA ARG A 18 -26.37 46.81 28.29
C ARG A 18 -27.16 45.66 27.59
N ASP A 19 -28.28 45.10 27.99
CA ASP A 19 -29.29 45.20 29.05
C ASP A 19 -30.10 43.90 28.83
N SER A 20 -30.33 43.03 29.83
CA SER A 20 -31.56 42.94 30.66
C SER A 20 -32.81 42.50 29.86
N ARG A 21 -33.70 41.57 30.27
CA ARG A 21 -34.16 40.91 31.53
C ARG A 21 -34.83 39.58 31.08
N GLY A 22 -34.89 38.47 31.83
CA GLY A 22 -35.36 38.27 33.21
C GLY A 22 -36.90 38.24 33.25
N ALA A 23 -37.64 37.37 33.94
CA ALA A 23 -37.45 36.23 34.85
C ALA A 23 -38.85 35.58 35.02
N GLN A 24 -39.03 34.25 35.08
CA GLN A 24 -39.14 33.37 36.26
C GLN A 24 -39.86 33.89 37.54
N ILE A 25 -40.91 33.13 37.91
CA ILE A 25 -41.67 32.93 39.18
C ILE A 25 -40.80 31.98 40.06
N PRO A 26 -40.84 31.87 41.44
CA PRO A 26 -42.06 31.64 42.24
C PRO A 26 -42.12 32.00 43.75
N GLU A 27 -43.34 31.80 44.26
CA GLU A 27 -43.79 31.29 45.59
C GLU A 27 -43.48 32.01 46.92
N GLY A 28 -44.53 32.10 47.75
CA GLY A 28 -44.48 32.42 49.18
C GLY A 28 -45.87 32.70 49.79
N VAL A 29 -46.34 31.77 50.63
CA VAL A 29 -47.51 31.79 51.55
C VAL A 29 -46.93 31.61 52.98
N PRO A 30 -47.61 31.77 54.16
CA PRO A 30 -48.94 32.31 54.57
C PRO A 30 -48.89 33.35 55.74
N SER A 31 -50.05 33.89 56.18
CA SER A 31 -50.48 33.86 57.61
C SER A 31 -51.88 34.48 57.87
N ASP A 32 -52.72 33.68 58.52
CA ASP A 32 -53.87 33.87 59.46
C ASP A 32 -54.46 35.23 59.89
N GLY A 33 -55.76 35.15 60.25
CA GLY A 33 -56.43 35.96 61.30
C GLY A 33 -57.60 36.83 60.80
N ASP A 34 -58.87 36.38 60.71
CA ASP A 34 -59.90 36.07 61.72
C ASP A 34 -60.91 37.22 62.00
N ALA A 35 -62.16 36.79 62.23
CA ALA A 35 -63.33 37.44 62.83
C ALA A 35 -64.21 38.43 62.04
N GLY A 36 -65.49 38.03 61.84
CA GLY A 36 -66.63 38.97 61.86
C GLY A 36 -67.84 38.67 60.96
N THR A 37 -68.76 37.81 61.39
CA THR A 37 -70.18 37.70 60.92
C THR A 37 -71.14 38.27 62.01
N PRO A 38 -72.48 38.37 61.85
CA PRO A 38 -73.36 38.32 60.65
C PRO A 38 -74.48 39.42 60.64
N GLY A 39 -75.23 39.52 59.53
CA GLY A 39 -76.51 40.24 59.45
C GLY A 39 -77.43 39.71 58.35
N THR A 40 -78.43 38.92 58.76
CA THR A 40 -79.54 38.27 58.01
C THR A 40 -80.72 39.25 57.72
N PRO A 41 -81.84 38.85 57.06
CA PRO A 41 -82.03 38.56 55.64
C PRO A 41 -83.27 39.29 55.03
N GLY A 42 -83.46 39.24 53.72
CA GLY A 42 -84.72 39.63 53.06
C GLY A 42 -85.06 38.66 51.92
N ALA A 43 -86.19 37.98 52.02
CA ALA A 43 -86.75 37.05 51.03
C ALA A 43 -88.00 37.69 50.36
N PRO A 44 -88.79 36.97 49.53
CA PRO A 44 -88.61 36.77 48.09
C PRO A 44 -89.86 37.22 47.28
N GLU A 45 -89.84 37.11 45.95
CA GLU A 45 -91.07 37.19 45.14
C GLU A 45 -91.13 36.07 44.09
N GLU A 46 -92.21 35.29 44.15
CA GLU A 46 -92.55 34.15 43.30
C GLU A 46 -93.07 34.56 41.92
N LEU A 47 -93.06 33.64 40.94
CA LEU A 47 -94.07 33.58 39.88
C LEU A 47 -94.25 32.15 39.30
N SER A 48 -95.28 31.47 39.81
CA SER A 48 -96.31 30.62 39.18
C SER A 48 -96.02 29.58 38.08
N PHE A 49 -96.57 28.38 38.32
CA PHE A 49 -96.71 27.22 37.43
C PHE A 49 -97.73 27.40 36.28
N GLY A 50 -97.54 26.63 35.20
CA GLY A 50 -98.54 26.37 34.16
C GLY A 50 -98.42 24.96 33.56
N THR A 51 -99.43 24.12 33.79
CA THR A 51 -99.61 22.74 33.30
C THR A 51 -99.95 22.67 31.81
N ALA A 52 -99.33 21.74 31.06
CA ALA A 52 -99.78 21.34 29.72
C ALA A 52 -99.74 19.80 29.55
N VAL A 53 -100.92 19.22 29.34
CA VAL A 53 -101.14 17.81 29.03
C VAL A 53 -100.71 17.54 27.58
N ARG A 54 -99.79 16.60 27.34
CA ARG A 54 -99.35 16.22 25.98
C ARG A 54 -99.86 14.82 25.60
N MET A 55 -100.70 14.82 24.56
CA MET A 55 -101.37 13.65 23.97
C MET A 55 -100.37 12.71 23.27
N ARG A 56 -100.44 11.41 23.57
CA ARG A 56 -99.49 10.37 23.11
C ARG A 56 -99.86 9.88 21.69
N ARG A 57 -99.28 10.47 20.64
CA ARG A 57 -99.34 9.91 19.26
C ARG A 57 -98.46 8.65 19.18
N ARG A 58 -99.06 7.48 18.97
CA ARG A 58 -98.34 6.22 18.70
C ARG A 58 -97.80 6.27 17.26
N MET A 59 -96.48 6.23 17.07
CA MET A 59 -95.86 6.06 15.74
C MET A 59 -96.36 4.74 15.10
N PRO A 60 -96.60 4.73 13.77
CA PRO A 60 -97.01 3.52 13.06
C PRO A 60 -95.93 2.45 13.15
N LEU A 61 -96.36 1.18 13.24
CA LEU A 61 -95.49 0.06 13.60
C LEU A 61 -94.25 -0.04 12.70
N TRP A 62 -94.41 0.15 11.37
CA TRP A 62 -93.33 0.06 10.39
C TRP A 62 -92.20 1.09 10.58
N MET A 63 -92.51 2.31 11.04
CA MET A 63 -91.52 3.34 11.34
C MET A 63 -90.73 3.02 12.61
N ARG A 64 -91.39 2.45 13.63
CA ARG A 64 -90.71 1.95 14.85
C ARG A 64 -89.78 0.80 14.51
N THR A 65 -90.21 -0.12 13.65
CA THR A 65 -89.36 -1.21 13.16
C THR A 65 -88.17 -0.68 12.38
N MET A 66 -88.34 0.34 11.52
CA MET A 66 -87.24 0.94 10.76
C MET A 66 -86.23 1.70 11.64
N PHE A 67 -86.69 2.46 12.65
CA PHE A 67 -85.80 3.09 13.64
C PHE A 67 -85.05 2.06 14.49
N VAL A 68 -85.69 0.97 14.87
CA VAL A 68 -85.05 -0.14 15.58
C VAL A 68 -84.01 -0.82 14.69
N ILE A 69 -84.30 -1.07 13.41
CA ILE A 69 -83.34 -1.64 12.46
C ILE A 69 -82.15 -0.70 12.21
N LEU A 70 -82.37 0.60 12.04
CA LEU A 70 -81.30 1.60 11.91
C LEU A 70 -80.46 1.74 13.18
N ALA A 71 -81.09 1.75 14.35
CA ALA A 71 -80.38 1.78 15.64
C ALA A 71 -79.58 0.50 15.88
N LEU A 72 -80.13 -0.67 15.55
CA LEU A 72 -79.42 -1.96 15.60
C LEU A 72 -78.27 -2.03 14.59
N GLY A 73 -78.44 -1.47 13.39
CA GLY A 73 -77.38 -1.36 12.39
C GLY A 73 -76.26 -0.41 12.83
N LEU A 74 -76.59 0.73 13.46
CA LEU A 74 -75.61 1.65 14.04
C LEU A 74 -74.86 1.01 15.23
N ILE A 75 -75.57 0.33 16.13
CA ILE A 75 -74.97 -0.39 17.26
C ILE A 75 -74.08 -1.53 16.76
N ALA A 76 -74.51 -2.29 15.76
CA ALA A 76 -73.69 -3.34 15.15
C ALA A 76 -72.47 -2.76 14.44
N GLY A 77 -72.60 -1.63 13.75
CA GLY A 77 -71.48 -0.92 13.12
C GLY A 77 -70.49 -0.33 14.11
N LEU A 78 -70.97 0.26 15.22
CA LEU A 78 -70.11 0.75 16.31
C LEU A 78 -69.46 -0.40 17.08
N ALA A 79 -70.16 -1.51 17.33
CA ALA A 79 -69.61 -2.69 17.96
C ALA A 79 -68.57 -3.40 17.07
N ALA A 80 -68.82 -3.49 15.76
CA ALA A 80 -67.86 -4.00 14.80
C ALA A 80 -66.65 -3.07 14.67
N GLY A 81 -66.87 -1.76 14.60
CA GLY A 81 -65.79 -0.77 14.59
C GLY A 81 -64.97 -0.76 15.89
N PHE A 82 -65.61 -0.93 17.04
CA PHE A 82 -64.95 -1.07 18.33
C PHE A 82 -64.18 -2.39 18.44
N SER A 83 -64.75 -3.52 17.99
CA SER A 83 -64.06 -4.81 17.97
C SER A 83 -62.83 -4.77 17.06
N TRP A 84 -62.98 -4.20 15.86
CA TRP A 84 -61.86 -4.02 14.93
C TRP A 84 -60.78 -3.12 15.53
N MET A 85 -61.17 -1.97 16.11
CA MET A 85 -60.22 -1.06 16.74
C MET A 85 -59.60 -1.63 18.02
N TRP A 86 -60.32 -2.49 18.75
CA TRP A 86 -59.78 -3.26 19.86
C TRP A 86 -58.73 -4.26 19.37
N ASP A 87 -59.08 -5.11 18.40
CA ASP A 87 -58.24 -6.21 17.95
C ASP A 87 -57.01 -5.76 17.15
N ASP A 88 -57.10 -4.64 16.42
CA ASP A 88 -56.05 -4.15 15.52
C ASP A 88 -55.25 -2.96 16.07
N HIS A 89 -55.76 -2.22 17.07
CA HIS A 89 -55.10 -1.00 17.55
C HIS A 89 -54.97 -0.87 19.07
N TRP A 90 -55.93 -1.32 19.88
CA TRP A 90 -55.94 -1.02 21.31
C TRP A 90 -55.59 -2.18 22.22
N ARG A 91 -55.72 -3.43 21.75
CA ARG A 91 -55.48 -4.61 22.56
C ARG A 91 -54.03 -4.63 23.04
N PRO A 92 -53.80 -4.77 24.35
CA PRO A 92 -52.46 -4.93 24.87
C PRO A 92 -51.91 -6.33 24.55
N ILE A 93 -50.65 -6.39 24.14
CA ILE A 93 -49.88 -7.60 23.86
C ILE A 93 -48.63 -7.64 24.75
N ASN A 94 -48.11 -8.84 24.99
CA ASN A 94 -46.86 -9.03 25.74
C ASN A 94 -45.78 -9.51 24.78
N VAL A 95 -44.67 -8.77 24.72
CA VAL A 95 -43.48 -9.09 23.93
C VAL A 95 -42.33 -9.33 24.89
N THR A 96 -41.48 -10.32 24.60
CA THR A 96 -40.25 -10.52 25.37
C THR A 96 -39.12 -9.78 24.67
N VAL A 97 -38.45 -8.85 25.36
CA VAL A 97 -37.31 -8.10 24.82
C VAL A 97 -36.12 -8.27 25.76
N ASN A 98 -35.00 -8.81 25.27
CA ASN A 98 -33.79 -9.05 26.10
C ASN A 98 -34.12 -9.76 27.44
N ASN A 99 -34.96 -10.81 27.39
CA ASN A 99 -35.46 -11.57 28.55
C ASN A 99 -36.39 -10.78 29.52
N GLN A 100 -36.88 -9.60 29.13
CA GLN A 100 -37.85 -8.81 29.89
C GLN A 100 -39.21 -8.80 29.18
N VAL A 101 -40.29 -9.05 29.92
CA VAL A 101 -41.65 -8.98 29.35
C VAL A 101 -42.12 -7.53 29.34
N VAL A 102 -42.42 -7.01 28.15
CA VAL A 102 -42.84 -5.64 27.88
C VAL A 102 -44.27 -5.66 27.36
N ARG A 103 -45.15 -4.91 28.03
CA ARG A 103 -46.55 -4.76 27.61
C ARG A 103 -46.69 -3.58 26.66
N THR A 104 -47.13 -3.85 25.43
CA THR A 104 -47.37 -2.82 24.40
C THR A 104 -48.71 -3.03 23.69
N ARG A 105 -49.06 -2.20 22.69
CA ARG A 105 -50.28 -2.38 21.88
C ARG A 105 -50.02 -3.24 20.64
N VAL A 106 -51.04 -3.93 20.17
CA VAL A 106 -50.99 -4.79 18.97
C VAL A 106 -50.57 -4.05 17.69
N ASP A 107 -50.79 -2.74 17.60
CA ASP A 107 -50.34 -1.89 16.48
C ASP A 107 -48.93 -1.31 16.63
N THR A 108 -48.19 -1.69 17.68
CA THR A 108 -46.90 -1.09 17.98
C THR A 108 -45.85 -1.59 16.98
N THR A 109 -45.27 -0.65 16.24
CA THR A 109 -44.12 -0.94 15.38
C THR A 109 -42.83 -1.06 16.18
N LEU A 110 -41.83 -1.73 15.62
CA LEU A 110 -40.53 -1.93 16.25
C LEU A 110 -39.88 -0.59 16.62
N ASP A 111 -39.99 0.43 15.76
CA ASP A 111 -39.52 1.79 16.02
C ASP A 111 -40.16 2.42 17.27
N ILE A 112 -41.48 2.26 17.43
CA ILE A 112 -42.21 2.78 18.61
C ILE A 112 -41.82 1.99 19.86
N LEU A 113 -41.70 0.66 19.76
CA LEU A 113 -41.30 -0.21 20.87
C LEU A 113 -39.91 0.17 21.39
N LEU A 114 -38.94 0.41 20.49
CA LEU A 114 -37.59 0.82 20.83
C LEU A 114 -37.56 2.21 21.48
N LYS A 115 -38.13 3.23 20.81
CA LYS A 115 -38.15 4.62 21.31
C LYS A 115 -38.81 4.78 22.67
N LYS A 116 -39.91 4.05 22.92
CA LYS A 116 -40.64 4.15 24.19
C LYS A 116 -39.85 3.59 25.38
N ASN A 117 -38.90 2.69 25.11
CA ASN A 117 -38.15 1.97 26.14
C ASN A 117 -36.64 2.29 26.09
N ASP A 118 -36.25 3.42 25.50
CA ASP A 118 -34.86 3.88 25.42
C ASP A 118 -33.91 2.80 24.86
N ASP A 119 -34.33 2.18 23.74
CA ASP A 119 -33.64 1.08 23.06
C ASP A 119 -33.26 -0.09 23.99
N PHE A 120 -33.97 -0.24 25.12
CA PHE A 120 -33.68 -1.23 26.16
C PHE A 120 -32.24 -1.16 26.69
N GLY A 121 -31.66 0.05 26.71
CA GLY A 121 -30.29 0.31 27.15
C GLY A 121 -29.21 0.00 26.11
N ALA A 122 -29.59 -0.53 24.93
CA ALA A 122 -28.68 -0.65 23.81
C ALA A 122 -28.31 0.74 23.28
N LYS A 123 -27.05 0.92 22.88
CA LYS A 123 -26.56 2.21 22.37
C LYS A 123 -26.23 2.11 20.90
N ARG A 124 -26.46 3.20 20.18
CA ARG A 124 -25.87 3.40 18.86
C ARG A 124 -24.34 3.34 18.98
N GLY A 125 -23.68 2.76 17.98
CA GLY A 125 -22.23 2.76 17.94
C GLY A 125 -21.66 4.18 17.82
N ARG A 126 -20.39 4.33 18.15
CA ARG A 126 -19.65 5.59 18.08
C ARG A 126 -18.96 5.76 16.73
N LEU A 127 -18.80 6.99 16.27
CA LEU A 127 -17.87 7.32 15.19
C LEU A 127 -16.50 7.58 15.81
N LEU A 128 -15.53 6.76 15.43
CA LEU A 128 -14.15 6.88 15.88
C LEU A 128 -13.31 7.59 14.81
N ALA A 129 -12.37 8.42 15.24
CA ALA A 129 -11.29 8.88 14.40
C ALA A 129 -10.34 7.73 14.07
N ILE A 130 -9.48 7.92 13.08
CA ILE A 130 -8.50 6.90 12.67
C ILE A 130 -7.46 6.52 13.75
N ASP A 131 -7.31 7.32 14.81
CA ASP A 131 -6.46 7.03 15.97
C ASP A 131 -7.23 6.38 17.14
N GLY A 132 -8.53 6.11 16.95
CA GLY A 132 -9.40 5.49 17.95
C GLY A 132 -10.11 6.48 18.88
N SER A 133 -9.81 7.79 18.81
CA SER A 133 -10.55 8.77 19.63
C SER A 133 -11.99 8.91 19.15
N VAL A 134 -12.95 9.08 20.05
CA VAL A 134 -14.35 9.27 19.67
C VAL A 134 -14.54 10.67 19.04
N LEU A 135 -15.16 10.71 17.86
CA LEU A 135 -15.59 11.94 17.18
C LEU A 135 -17.07 12.26 17.42
N ASP A 136 -17.89 11.22 17.59
CA ASP A 136 -19.33 11.32 17.82
C ASP A 136 -19.81 10.07 18.56
N GLU A 137 -20.41 10.25 19.74
CA GLU A 137 -20.91 9.14 20.58
C GLU A 137 -22.08 8.36 19.93
N HIS A 138 -22.70 8.92 18.89
CA HIS A 138 -23.84 8.30 18.19
C HIS A 138 -23.63 8.19 16.67
N GLY A 139 -22.42 8.42 16.18
CA GLY A 139 -22.13 8.46 14.74
C GLY A 139 -21.84 7.10 14.08
N GLY A 140 -21.91 5.99 14.82
CA GLY A 140 -21.68 4.63 14.33
C GLY A 140 -22.96 3.94 13.81
N LYS A 141 -22.98 2.60 13.80
CA LYS A 141 -24.14 1.84 13.34
C LYS A 141 -25.30 1.92 14.34
N ALA A 142 -26.54 1.87 13.85
CA ALA A 142 -27.74 1.80 14.69
C ALA A 142 -27.74 0.56 15.61
N VAL A 143 -28.59 0.57 16.65
CA VAL A 143 -28.88 -0.63 17.44
C VAL A 143 -29.41 -1.75 16.53
N VAL A 144 -29.23 -3.00 16.94
CA VAL A 144 -29.54 -4.16 16.11
C VAL A 144 -30.68 -4.95 16.76
N PRO A 145 -31.95 -4.59 16.49
CA PRO A 145 -33.08 -5.37 16.94
C PRO A 145 -33.24 -6.62 16.08
N ALA A 146 -33.51 -7.76 16.70
CA ALA A 146 -33.82 -9.01 16.01
C ALA A 146 -35.10 -9.62 16.57
N ILE A 147 -35.91 -10.24 15.71
CA ILE A 147 -37.13 -10.94 16.11
C ILE A 147 -36.98 -12.41 15.74
N GLY A 148 -37.14 -13.32 16.72
CA GLY A 148 -36.92 -14.75 16.51
C GLY A 148 -35.49 -15.08 16.05
N GLY A 149 -34.51 -14.27 16.44
CA GLY A 149 -33.10 -14.40 16.05
C GLY A 149 -32.72 -13.79 14.70
N GLN A 150 -33.67 -13.20 13.96
CA GLN A 150 -33.38 -12.54 12.68
C GLN A 150 -33.33 -11.02 12.85
N ALA A 151 -32.18 -10.41 12.53
CA ALA A 151 -31.99 -8.96 12.60
C ALA A 151 -32.90 -8.23 11.60
N ILE A 152 -33.55 -7.16 12.07
CA ILE A 152 -34.48 -6.34 11.28
C ILE A 152 -33.75 -5.09 10.78
N PRO A 153 -33.68 -4.85 9.46
CA PRO A 153 -33.07 -3.65 8.89
C PRO A 153 -33.72 -2.36 9.39
N GLU A 154 -32.91 -1.31 9.61
CA GLU A 154 -33.38 0.01 10.09
C GLU A 154 -34.48 0.62 9.20
N SER A 155 -34.45 0.37 7.89
CA SER A 155 -35.48 0.83 6.93
C SER A 155 -36.87 0.25 7.18
N ASP A 156 -36.97 -0.82 7.95
CA ASP A 156 -38.19 -1.59 8.17
C ASP A 156 -38.75 -1.40 9.57
N TRP A 157 -38.04 -0.72 10.49
CA TRP A 157 -38.48 -0.56 11.88
C TRP A 157 -39.84 0.14 12.02
N SER A 158 -40.10 1.13 11.17
CA SER A 158 -41.38 1.87 11.17
C SER A 158 -42.52 1.11 10.49
N LYS A 159 -42.22 0.02 9.77
CA LYS A 159 -43.20 -0.82 9.06
C LYS A 159 -43.45 -2.15 9.78
N MET A 160 -42.47 -2.63 10.54
CA MET A 160 -42.53 -3.91 11.24
C MET A 160 -43.37 -3.77 12.50
N VAL A 161 -44.63 -4.21 12.43
CA VAL A 161 -45.47 -4.40 13.62
C VAL A 161 -44.94 -5.61 14.40
N VAL A 162 -44.72 -5.43 15.71
CA VAL A 162 -44.14 -6.47 16.55
C VAL A 162 -45.21 -7.53 16.85
N PRO A 163 -45.00 -8.81 16.50
CA PRO A 163 -46.00 -9.85 16.74
C PRO A 163 -46.30 -10.06 18.23
N ASP A 164 -47.52 -10.51 18.54
CA ASP A 164 -47.89 -10.95 19.89
C ASP A 164 -46.98 -12.10 20.33
N HIS A 165 -46.50 -12.07 21.57
CA HIS A 165 -45.53 -13.02 22.12
C HIS A 165 -44.19 -13.12 21.36
N ALA A 166 -43.84 -12.12 20.54
CA ALA A 166 -42.54 -12.10 19.87
C ALA A 166 -41.37 -12.13 20.88
N ASP A 167 -40.32 -12.85 20.51
CA ASP A 167 -39.03 -12.83 21.19
C ASP A 167 -38.10 -11.89 20.43
N VAL A 168 -37.75 -10.78 21.07
CA VAL A 168 -36.97 -9.68 20.51
C VAL A 168 -35.65 -9.56 21.27
N THR A 169 -34.55 -9.45 20.56
CA THR A 169 -33.28 -9.02 21.14
C THR A 169 -32.91 -7.65 20.60
N VAL A 170 -32.26 -6.82 21.41
CA VAL A 170 -31.78 -5.50 20.99
C VAL A 170 -30.34 -5.36 21.44
N ASP A 171 -29.43 -5.43 20.48
CA ASP A 171 -27.99 -5.28 20.71
C ASP A 171 -27.52 -3.87 20.37
N SER A 172 -26.44 -3.43 21.01
CA SER A 172 -25.81 -2.15 20.70
C SER A 172 -25.21 -2.15 19.29
N GLY A 173 -25.25 -0.99 18.63
CA GLY A 173 -24.63 -0.80 17.33
C GLY A 173 -23.11 -0.81 17.40
N ALA A 174 -22.47 -1.31 16.35
CA ALA A 174 -21.01 -1.32 16.27
C ALA A 174 -20.43 0.07 15.99
N ASP A 175 -19.29 0.38 16.61
CA ASP A 175 -18.48 1.55 16.30
C ASP A 175 -18.04 1.53 14.82
N VAL A 176 -17.92 2.71 14.23
CA VAL A 176 -17.44 2.90 12.85
C VAL A 176 -16.24 3.84 12.89
N THR A 177 -15.15 3.48 12.25
CA THR A 177 -14.03 4.40 12.04
C THR A 177 -14.33 5.30 10.86
N GLU A 178 -14.03 6.59 10.98
CA GLU A 178 -14.17 7.55 9.89
C GLU A 178 -13.45 7.08 8.61
N ALA A 179 -13.93 7.52 7.46
CA ALA A 179 -13.21 7.36 6.21
C ALA A 179 -11.87 8.11 6.25
N HIS A 180 -10.88 7.61 5.52
CA HIS A 180 -9.54 8.19 5.48
C HIS A 180 -8.97 8.24 4.06
N THR A 181 -7.89 8.98 3.88
CA THR A 181 -7.01 8.91 2.72
C THR A 181 -5.68 8.28 3.12
N VAL A 182 -4.97 7.67 2.17
CA VAL A 182 -3.68 7.02 2.41
C VAL A 182 -2.61 7.77 1.63
N ILE A 183 -1.64 8.33 2.35
CA ILE A 183 -0.42 8.89 1.78
C ILE A 183 0.62 7.78 1.78
N LYS A 184 1.15 7.45 0.60
CA LYS A 184 2.19 6.43 0.42
C LYS A 184 3.55 7.09 0.25
N ARG A 185 4.56 6.53 0.91
CA ARG A 185 5.97 6.88 0.74
C ARG A 185 6.74 5.61 0.41
N ALA A 186 7.66 5.69 -0.56
CA ALA A 186 8.57 4.60 -0.85
C ALA A 186 9.53 4.37 0.33
N GLU A 187 9.72 3.12 0.72
CA GLU A 187 10.74 2.71 1.69
C GLU A 187 11.91 2.09 0.92
N PRO A 188 13.08 2.74 0.83
CA PRO A 188 14.17 2.28 -0.02
C PRO A 188 14.62 0.85 0.32
N TYR A 189 14.93 0.06 -0.70
CA TYR A 189 15.52 -1.25 -0.49
C TYR A 189 16.99 -1.18 -0.02
N GLY A 190 17.44 -2.22 0.67
CA GLY A 190 18.84 -2.46 0.97
C GLY A 190 19.54 -3.33 -0.08
N ALA A 191 20.82 -3.60 0.12
CA ALA A 191 21.57 -4.50 -0.75
C ALA A 191 22.36 -5.52 0.06
N ASP A 192 22.17 -6.79 -0.30
CA ASP A 192 22.96 -7.92 0.15
C ASP A 192 24.00 -8.25 -0.93
N VAL A 193 25.23 -7.81 -0.70
CA VAL A 193 26.34 -7.91 -1.65
C VAL A 193 27.45 -8.75 -1.02
N ASP A 194 27.69 -9.92 -1.61
CA ASP A 194 28.80 -10.80 -1.23
C ASP A 194 29.72 -11.04 -2.44
N LEU A 195 30.89 -10.42 -2.39
CA LEU A 195 31.87 -10.45 -3.49
C LEU A 195 33.02 -11.44 -3.24
N ARG A 196 32.85 -12.38 -2.31
CA ARG A 196 33.91 -13.35 -1.97
C ARG A 196 34.04 -14.41 -3.06
N GLY A 197 35.20 -14.41 -3.71
CA GLY A 197 35.66 -15.46 -4.62
C GLY A 197 35.05 -15.38 -6.02
N GLY A 198 35.82 -15.83 -7.01
CA GLY A 198 35.39 -15.96 -8.39
C GLY A 198 35.49 -14.70 -9.24
N ALA A 199 35.54 -14.93 -10.56
CA ALA A 199 35.77 -13.91 -11.57
C ALA A 199 34.48 -13.25 -12.09
N ILE A 200 33.29 -13.67 -11.63
CA ILE A 200 32.02 -13.08 -12.07
C ILE A 200 31.20 -12.62 -10.88
N GLN A 201 30.95 -11.31 -10.81
CA GLN A 201 30.01 -10.72 -9.87
C GLN A 201 28.67 -10.50 -10.59
N MET A 202 27.58 -11.06 -10.07
CA MET A 202 26.28 -11.09 -10.74
C MET A 202 25.16 -10.61 -9.83
N ARG A 203 24.26 -9.78 -10.38
CA ARG A 203 23.02 -9.40 -9.70
C ARG A 203 21.97 -10.49 -9.89
N LEU A 204 21.72 -11.24 -8.83
CA LEU A 204 20.73 -12.33 -8.83
C LEU A 204 19.29 -11.85 -8.63
N ARG A 205 19.12 -10.69 -7.97
CA ARG A 205 17.80 -10.10 -7.74
C ARG A 205 17.87 -8.58 -7.76
N HIS A 206 16.93 -7.95 -8.45
CA HIS A 206 16.70 -6.51 -8.35
C HIS A 206 16.11 -6.13 -6.99
N GLY A 207 16.57 -5.02 -6.43
CA GLY A 207 15.92 -4.42 -5.27
C GLY A 207 14.55 -3.85 -5.64
N LYS A 208 13.60 -3.90 -4.70
CA LYS A 208 12.29 -3.25 -4.84
C LYS A 208 11.95 -2.52 -3.55
N ASP A 209 11.61 -1.24 -3.69
CA ASP A 209 11.20 -0.43 -2.57
C ASP A 209 9.93 -0.99 -1.91
N GLY A 210 9.90 -0.89 -0.59
CA GLY A 210 8.72 -1.10 0.22
C GLY A 210 7.76 0.09 0.15
N VAL A 211 6.68 -0.01 0.92
CA VAL A 211 5.69 1.05 1.04
C VAL A 211 5.46 1.32 2.53
N ALA A 212 5.65 2.57 2.92
CA ALA A 212 5.18 3.10 4.18
C ALA A 212 3.90 3.92 3.96
N GLU A 213 2.96 3.82 4.89
CA GLU A 213 1.66 4.49 4.78
C GLU A 213 1.41 5.43 5.96
N THR A 214 0.88 6.61 5.67
CA THR A 214 0.30 7.51 6.66
C THR A 214 -1.16 7.74 6.29
N TRP A 215 -2.04 7.42 7.22
CA TRP A 215 -3.49 7.60 7.03
C TRP A 215 -3.90 8.98 7.51
N VAL A 216 -4.81 9.63 6.79
CA VAL A 216 -5.37 10.94 7.16
C VAL A 216 -6.89 10.84 7.26
N GLY A 217 -7.43 11.08 8.45
CA GLY A 217 -8.87 11.03 8.69
C GLY A 217 -9.59 12.13 7.91
N LYS A 218 -10.68 11.80 7.20
CA LYS A 218 -11.41 12.77 6.37
C LYS A 218 -12.22 13.76 7.21
N LYS A 219 -12.66 13.37 8.41
CA LYS A 219 -13.46 14.22 9.31
C LYS A 219 -12.56 14.86 10.38
N SER A 220 -11.69 14.08 11.00
CA SER A 220 -10.82 14.56 12.08
C SER A 220 -9.59 15.33 11.61
N GLY A 221 -9.13 15.09 10.37
CA GLY A 221 -7.85 15.60 9.86
C GLY A 221 -6.62 14.99 10.53
N LYS A 222 -6.80 14.05 11.47
CA LYS A 222 -5.70 13.41 12.20
C LYS A 222 -4.86 12.57 11.25
N LYS A 223 -3.57 12.45 11.57
CA LYS A 223 -2.61 11.63 10.83
C LYS A 223 -2.12 10.49 11.69
N VAL A 224 -2.19 9.27 11.17
CA VAL A 224 -1.68 8.06 11.85
C VAL A 224 -0.65 7.41 10.96
N ASP A 225 0.58 7.32 11.45
CA ASP A 225 1.64 6.57 10.79
C ASP A 225 1.38 5.07 10.97
N LYS A 226 1.21 4.35 9.86
CA LYS A 226 1.06 2.88 9.85
C LYS A 226 2.40 2.17 9.67
N GLY A 227 3.50 2.92 9.54
CA GLY A 227 4.81 2.39 9.26
C GLY A 227 4.86 1.69 7.91
N VAL A 228 5.78 0.73 7.78
CA VAL A 228 5.99 -0.06 6.58
C VAL A 228 4.90 -1.12 6.45
N THR A 229 3.98 -0.94 5.50
CA THR A 229 2.90 -1.88 5.19
C THR A 229 3.32 -2.94 4.17
N LYS A 230 4.30 -2.62 3.32
CA LYS A 230 4.97 -3.57 2.43
C LYS A 230 6.48 -3.46 2.63
N LYS A 231 7.12 -4.54 3.07
CA LYS A 231 8.58 -4.56 3.29
C LYS A 231 9.34 -4.42 1.95
N PRO A 232 10.49 -3.72 1.94
CA PRO A 232 11.36 -3.73 0.78
C PRO A 232 11.95 -5.13 0.52
N GLU A 233 12.29 -5.38 -0.75
CA GLU A 233 13.05 -6.55 -1.17
C GLU A 233 14.47 -6.11 -1.54
N ASP A 234 15.47 -6.62 -0.82
CA ASP A 234 16.85 -6.22 -1.06
C ASP A 234 17.38 -6.71 -2.42
N MET A 235 18.22 -5.89 -3.03
CA MET A 235 19.05 -6.32 -4.16
C MET A 235 20.03 -7.39 -3.69
N ILE A 236 20.18 -8.48 -4.47
CA ILE A 236 21.14 -9.53 -4.15
C ILE A 236 22.22 -9.59 -5.23
N VAL A 237 23.47 -9.52 -4.80
CA VAL A 237 24.67 -9.68 -5.63
C VAL A 237 25.57 -10.74 -5.04
N ARG A 238 26.08 -11.63 -5.90
CA ARG A 238 27.00 -12.71 -5.53
C ARG A 238 28.14 -12.82 -6.52
N SER A 239 29.30 -13.23 -6.04
CA SER A 239 30.45 -13.57 -6.87
C SER A 239 30.59 -15.09 -7.00
N TYR A 240 30.98 -15.56 -8.19
CA TYR A 240 31.24 -16.97 -8.44
C TYR A 240 32.25 -17.20 -9.58
N SER A 241 32.87 -18.38 -9.58
CA SER A 241 33.66 -18.89 -10.70
C SER A 241 32.80 -19.80 -11.56
N PRO A 242 32.70 -19.56 -12.88
CA PRO A 242 32.12 -20.52 -13.81
C PRO A 242 32.77 -21.90 -13.66
N ARG A 243 31.96 -22.96 -13.70
CA ARG A 243 32.40 -24.36 -13.61
C ARG A 243 31.69 -25.17 -14.68
N PRO A 244 32.05 -24.96 -15.95
CA PRO A 244 31.38 -25.62 -17.07
C PRO A 244 31.55 -27.13 -16.99
N GLU A 245 30.45 -27.85 -17.20
CA GLU A 245 30.40 -29.31 -17.11
C GLU A 245 30.68 -29.97 -18.48
N GLY A 246 31.27 -31.17 -18.46
CA GLY A 246 31.41 -32.04 -19.64
C GLY A 246 32.50 -31.66 -20.66
N LYS A 247 32.99 -30.42 -20.68
CA LYS A 247 34.04 -29.96 -21.60
C LYS A 247 35.05 -29.04 -20.91
N LYS A 248 36.29 -29.05 -21.40
CA LYS A 248 37.31 -28.05 -21.08
C LYS A 248 37.07 -26.82 -21.94
N VAL A 249 36.69 -25.70 -21.32
CA VAL A 249 36.49 -24.43 -22.02
C VAL A 249 37.26 -23.30 -21.36
N ILE A 250 37.62 -22.28 -22.14
CA ILE A 250 38.33 -21.09 -21.68
C ILE A 250 37.83 -19.86 -22.45
N ALA A 251 37.72 -18.72 -21.78
CA ALA A 251 37.29 -17.47 -22.39
C ALA A 251 38.49 -16.53 -22.56
N LEU A 252 38.83 -16.20 -23.81
CA LEU A 252 39.73 -15.10 -24.12
C LEU A 252 38.94 -13.79 -24.09
N THR A 253 39.45 -12.80 -23.36
CA THR A 253 38.82 -11.50 -23.24
C THR A 253 39.81 -10.37 -23.49
N PHE A 254 39.35 -9.30 -24.14
CA PHE A 254 40.17 -8.16 -24.54
C PHE A 254 39.58 -6.86 -24.01
N ASP A 255 40.40 -6.06 -23.34
CA ASP A 255 40.02 -4.78 -22.73
C ASP A 255 40.61 -3.57 -23.49
N ASP A 256 40.02 -2.40 -23.24
CA ASP A 256 40.42 -1.06 -23.70
C ASP A 256 40.17 -0.75 -25.18
N GLY A 257 39.67 -1.73 -25.94
CA GLY A 257 39.31 -1.59 -27.34
C GLY A 257 38.05 -0.75 -27.60
N PRO A 258 37.69 -0.61 -28.90
CA PRO A 258 38.50 -1.02 -30.03
C PRO A 258 39.66 -0.05 -30.28
N SER A 259 40.67 -0.49 -31.02
CA SER A 259 41.81 0.33 -31.44
C SER A 259 42.35 -0.14 -32.79
N LYS A 260 43.47 0.44 -33.24
CA LYS A 260 44.21 -0.05 -34.41
C LYS A 260 44.67 -1.51 -34.29
N TYR A 261 44.74 -2.07 -33.08
CA TYR A 261 45.17 -3.46 -32.84
C TYR A 261 44.01 -4.48 -32.88
N SER A 262 42.76 -4.03 -32.73
CA SER A 262 41.58 -4.91 -32.74
C SER A 262 41.42 -5.65 -34.07
N ALA A 263 41.62 -4.97 -35.21
CA ALA A 263 41.44 -5.58 -36.53
C ALA A 263 42.41 -6.76 -36.80
N PRO A 264 43.74 -6.61 -36.56
CA PRO A 264 44.66 -7.75 -36.62
C PRO A 264 44.30 -8.91 -35.68
N MET A 265 43.85 -8.63 -34.45
CA MET A 265 43.41 -9.68 -33.53
C MET A 265 42.17 -10.41 -34.04
N LEU A 266 41.18 -9.68 -34.57
CA LEU A 266 39.99 -10.26 -35.20
C LEU A 266 40.35 -11.14 -36.40
N ASP A 267 41.34 -10.74 -37.21
CA ASP A 267 41.84 -11.57 -38.32
C ASP A 267 42.42 -12.90 -37.80
N ILE A 268 43.21 -12.86 -36.72
CA ILE A 268 43.76 -14.07 -36.09
C ILE A 268 42.62 -14.94 -35.55
N LEU A 269 41.72 -14.38 -34.75
CA LEU A 269 40.60 -15.12 -34.14
C LEU A 269 39.74 -15.79 -35.22
N LYS A 270 39.43 -15.07 -36.30
CA LYS A 270 38.71 -15.61 -37.47
C LYS A 270 39.47 -16.73 -38.15
N SER A 271 40.76 -16.56 -38.42
CA SER A 271 41.60 -17.58 -39.04
C SER A 271 41.69 -18.87 -38.20
N LYS A 272 41.63 -18.71 -36.88
CA LYS A 272 41.68 -19.82 -35.91
C LYS A 272 40.30 -20.37 -35.55
N GLY A 273 39.22 -19.79 -36.05
CA GLY A 273 37.85 -20.21 -35.72
C GLY A 273 37.46 -20.01 -34.25
N VAL A 274 38.01 -18.99 -33.60
CA VAL A 274 37.82 -18.70 -32.16
C VAL A 274 36.88 -17.51 -31.96
N LYS A 275 36.01 -17.58 -30.95
CA LYS A 275 35.22 -16.46 -30.44
C LYS A 275 35.79 -15.98 -29.12
N ALA A 276 35.57 -14.71 -28.81
CA ALA A 276 36.12 -14.02 -27.65
C ALA A 276 35.11 -12.98 -27.15
N THR A 277 35.38 -12.40 -25.98
CA THR A 277 34.60 -11.27 -25.44
C THR A 277 35.45 -10.01 -25.42
N PHE A 278 34.96 -8.92 -26.00
CA PHE A 278 35.59 -7.61 -25.99
C PHE A 278 34.88 -6.71 -24.97
N PHE A 279 35.65 -6.14 -24.06
CA PHE A 279 35.19 -5.12 -23.12
C PHE A 279 35.72 -3.78 -23.61
N ASP A 280 34.86 -3.05 -24.29
CA ASP A 280 35.25 -1.87 -25.04
C ASP A 280 34.89 -0.58 -24.29
N LEU A 281 35.77 0.41 -24.39
CA LEU A 281 35.55 1.74 -23.84
C LEU A 281 34.57 2.51 -24.71
N GLY A 282 33.56 3.13 -24.11
CA GLY A 282 32.54 3.87 -24.87
C GLY A 282 33.10 4.99 -25.75
N GLN A 283 34.18 5.65 -25.34
CA GLN A 283 34.89 6.62 -26.20
C GLN A 283 35.49 5.96 -27.45
N GLN A 284 36.08 4.78 -27.29
CA GLN A 284 36.69 4.02 -28.39
C GLN A 284 35.63 3.39 -29.30
N SER A 285 34.54 2.86 -28.74
CA SER A 285 33.40 2.32 -29.52
C SER A 285 32.86 3.35 -30.51
N LYS A 286 32.79 4.63 -30.12
CA LYS A 286 32.35 5.73 -30.99
C LYS A 286 33.35 6.02 -32.12
N GLU A 287 34.64 6.02 -31.80
CA GLU A 287 35.71 6.26 -32.79
C GLU A 287 35.83 5.10 -33.80
N PHE A 288 35.68 3.86 -33.32
CA PHE A 288 35.90 2.63 -34.07
C PHE A 288 34.62 1.80 -34.26
N ALA A 289 33.48 2.44 -34.53
CA ALA A 289 32.19 1.75 -34.66
C ALA A 289 32.15 0.65 -35.75
N SER A 290 33.05 0.68 -36.74
CA SER A 290 33.19 -0.40 -37.73
C SER A 290 33.82 -1.67 -37.13
N ALA A 291 34.73 -1.54 -36.16
CA ALA A 291 35.33 -2.66 -35.45
C ALA A 291 34.30 -3.35 -34.57
N GLU A 292 33.51 -2.58 -33.82
CA GLU A 292 32.37 -3.03 -33.01
C GLU A 292 31.38 -3.88 -33.83
N LYS A 293 30.93 -3.36 -34.97
CA LYS A 293 30.05 -4.10 -35.89
C LYS A 293 30.70 -5.38 -36.43
N ARG A 294 32.01 -5.34 -36.67
CA ARG A 294 32.77 -6.51 -37.13
C ARG A 294 32.85 -7.58 -36.03
N MET A 295 33.13 -7.20 -34.78
CA MET A 295 33.14 -8.12 -33.63
C MET A 295 31.82 -8.87 -33.53
N VAL A 296 30.69 -8.14 -33.57
CA VAL A 296 29.35 -8.73 -33.54
C VAL A 296 29.09 -9.62 -34.75
N ALA A 297 29.38 -9.15 -35.97
CA ALA A 297 29.15 -9.90 -37.20
C ALA A 297 29.99 -11.19 -37.28
N GLU A 298 31.19 -11.18 -36.69
CA GLU A 298 32.06 -12.35 -36.58
C GLU A 298 31.71 -13.23 -35.37
N GLY A 299 30.67 -12.90 -34.60
CA GLY A 299 30.13 -13.74 -33.52
C GLY A 299 30.89 -13.65 -32.19
N HIS A 300 31.66 -12.58 -32.00
CA HIS A 300 32.25 -12.25 -30.69
C HIS A 300 31.18 -11.62 -29.79
N GLU A 301 31.40 -11.68 -28.49
CA GLU A 301 30.61 -10.93 -27.52
C GLU A 301 31.24 -9.55 -27.34
N VAL A 302 30.40 -8.52 -27.31
CA VAL A 302 30.79 -7.15 -26.99
C VAL A 302 30.10 -6.74 -25.69
N ALA A 303 30.88 -6.23 -24.76
CA ALA A 303 30.44 -5.72 -23.46
C ALA A 303 31.14 -4.39 -23.17
N SER A 304 30.68 -3.66 -22.15
CA SER A 304 31.25 -2.35 -21.84
C SER A 304 32.43 -2.45 -20.87
N HIS A 305 33.45 -1.63 -21.08
CA HIS A 305 34.54 -1.37 -20.14
C HIS A 305 34.46 0.02 -19.51
N SER A 306 33.23 0.54 -19.33
CA SER A 306 32.92 1.93 -18.96
C SER A 306 33.06 2.92 -20.12
N TYR A 307 32.88 4.22 -19.86
CA TYR A 307 32.99 5.23 -20.92
C TYR A 307 34.44 5.63 -21.22
N ASP A 308 35.22 5.97 -20.18
CA ASP A 308 36.54 6.61 -20.29
C ASP A 308 37.59 6.06 -19.32
N HIS A 309 37.41 4.82 -18.86
CA HIS A 309 38.34 4.07 -18.03
C HIS A 309 38.66 4.70 -16.63
N PRO A 310 37.66 5.16 -15.85
CA PRO A 310 37.93 5.76 -14.55
C PRO A 310 38.20 4.69 -13.49
N ASN A 311 38.95 5.06 -12.46
CA ASN A 311 38.98 4.28 -11.22
C ASN A 311 37.64 4.47 -10.48
N MET A 312 36.69 3.56 -10.69
CA MET A 312 35.29 3.68 -10.27
C MET A 312 35.11 3.97 -8.75
N PRO A 313 35.89 3.38 -7.82
CA PRO A 313 35.84 3.73 -6.41
C PRO A 313 36.18 5.18 -6.05
N LYS A 314 36.82 5.94 -6.96
CA LYS A 314 37.11 7.37 -6.75
C LYS A 314 35.97 8.28 -7.19
N LEU A 315 34.95 7.74 -7.85
CA LEU A 315 33.80 8.51 -8.31
C LEU A 315 32.74 8.60 -7.21
N ASN A 316 31.99 9.71 -7.20
CA ASN A 316 30.74 9.76 -6.45
C ASN A 316 29.64 8.97 -7.22
N ARG A 317 28.50 8.74 -6.55
CA ARG A 317 27.40 7.94 -7.10
C ARG A 317 26.95 8.41 -8.49
N ASP A 318 26.74 9.71 -8.68
CA ASP A 318 26.18 10.21 -9.94
C ASP A 318 27.19 10.12 -11.08
N ALA A 319 28.47 10.44 -10.83
CA ALA A 319 29.54 10.29 -11.82
C ALA A 319 29.79 8.81 -12.18
N LEU A 320 29.72 7.90 -11.20
CA LEU A 320 29.81 6.46 -11.44
C LEU A 320 28.70 5.99 -12.39
N ARG A 321 27.45 6.35 -12.07
CA ARG A 321 26.28 5.95 -12.88
C ARG A 321 26.31 6.56 -14.27
N ASP A 322 26.68 7.83 -14.38
CA ASP A 322 26.81 8.53 -15.67
C ASP A 322 27.86 7.84 -16.55
N ASN A 323 29.01 7.47 -15.98
CA ASN A 323 30.07 6.79 -16.72
C ASN A 323 29.64 5.40 -17.23
N ILE A 324 29.01 4.60 -16.38
CA ILE A 324 28.47 3.28 -16.76
C ILE A 324 27.39 3.43 -17.84
N THR A 325 26.45 4.35 -17.65
CA THR A 325 25.32 4.56 -18.57
C THR A 325 25.83 5.00 -19.95
N LYS A 326 26.73 6.00 -20.01
CA LYS A 326 27.35 6.44 -21.26
C LYS A 326 28.17 5.34 -21.94
N GLY A 327 28.82 4.48 -21.16
CA GLY A 327 29.50 3.28 -21.66
C GLY A 327 28.53 2.36 -22.40
N PHE A 328 27.44 1.95 -21.74
CA PHE A 328 26.41 1.10 -22.35
C PHE A 328 25.74 1.75 -23.56
N GLU A 329 25.41 3.04 -23.49
CA GLU A 329 24.82 3.78 -24.61
C GLU A 329 25.75 3.82 -25.83
N ALA A 330 27.04 4.09 -25.62
CA ALA A 330 28.04 4.11 -26.68
C ALA A 330 28.24 2.73 -27.32
N THR A 331 28.33 1.67 -26.50
CA THR A 331 28.41 0.29 -27.00
C THR A 331 27.17 -0.05 -27.84
N LYS A 332 25.97 0.31 -27.38
CA LYS A 332 24.72 0.07 -28.11
C LYS A 332 24.66 0.84 -29.42
N GLU A 333 25.07 2.10 -29.42
CA GLU A 333 25.11 2.95 -30.62
C GLU A 333 26.08 2.41 -31.68
N ALA A 334 27.27 1.97 -31.25
CA ALA A 334 28.33 1.51 -32.14
C ALA A 334 28.08 0.08 -32.67
N SER A 335 27.74 -0.85 -31.78
CA SER A 335 27.65 -2.29 -32.09
C SER A 335 26.23 -2.77 -32.41
N GLY A 336 25.20 -2.05 -31.95
CA GLY A 336 23.81 -2.50 -31.98
C GLY A 336 23.43 -3.47 -30.86
N VAL A 337 24.36 -3.83 -29.96
CA VAL A 337 24.14 -4.74 -28.84
C VAL A 337 23.64 -3.97 -27.61
N ASP A 338 22.51 -4.39 -27.05
CA ASP A 338 22.00 -3.88 -25.77
C ASP A 338 22.55 -4.75 -24.63
N THR A 339 23.64 -4.30 -24.01
CA THR A 339 24.35 -5.02 -22.96
C THR A 339 24.23 -4.32 -21.61
N LYS A 340 24.20 -5.12 -20.53
CA LYS A 340 24.37 -4.69 -19.15
C LYS A 340 25.52 -5.40 -18.46
N VAL A 341 26.43 -5.95 -19.27
CA VAL A 341 27.65 -6.61 -18.84
C VAL A 341 28.77 -5.59 -18.85
N LEU A 342 29.39 -5.43 -17.69
CA LEU A 342 30.50 -4.54 -17.45
C LEU A 342 31.75 -5.37 -17.14
N ARG A 343 32.92 -4.88 -17.52
CA ARG A 343 34.14 -5.13 -16.76
C ARG A 343 34.61 -3.78 -16.22
N SER A 344 34.75 -3.66 -14.92
CA SER A 344 35.23 -2.41 -14.31
C SER A 344 36.73 -2.22 -14.57
N PRO A 345 37.19 -1.03 -14.99
CA PRO A 345 38.60 -0.68 -15.05
C PRO A 345 39.36 -1.07 -13.77
N TYR A 346 40.58 -1.60 -13.93
CA TYR A 346 41.43 -2.08 -12.84
C TYR A 346 40.84 -3.21 -11.98
N GLY A 347 39.72 -3.83 -12.40
CA GLY A 347 38.94 -4.75 -11.58
C GLY A 347 38.29 -4.09 -10.35
N ALA A 348 38.24 -2.76 -10.32
CA ALA A 348 37.86 -1.99 -9.16
C ALA A 348 36.34 -1.78 -9.08
N PHE A 349 35.61 -2.78 -8.57
CA PHE A 349 34.16 -2.66 -8.33
C PHE A 349 33.77 -3.36 -7.02
N GLY A 350 33.57 -2.56 -5.97
CA GLY A 350 33.30 -3.06 -4.62
C GLY A 350 31.83 -3.05 -4.23
N VAL A 351 31.57 -3.36 -2.95
CA VAL A 351 30.23 -3.36 -2.36
C VAL A 351 29.52 -2.01 -2.53
N GLN A 352 30.26 -0.91 -2.36
CA GLN A 352 29.69 0.43 -2.49
C GLN A 352 29.28 0.73 -3.94
N GLN A 353 30.09 0.36 -4.92
CA GLN A 353 29.76 0.55 -6.34
C GLN A 353 28.52 -0.27 -6.74
N TRP A 354 28.38 -1.50 -6.24
CA TRP A 354 27.15 -2.28 -6.41
C TRP A 354 25.93 -1.60 -5.77
N LYS A 355 26.05 -1.03 -4.58
CA LYS A 355 24.94 -0.25 -3.96
C LYS A 355 24.55 0.98 -4.77
N ASP A 356 25.54 1.64 -5.37
CA ASP A 356 25.34 2.92 -6.06
C ASP A 356 24.84 2.76 -7.50
N ALA A 357 25.20 1.68 -8.19
CA ALA A 357 24.92 1.47 -9.61
C ALA A 357 24.43 0.06 -9.99
N GLY A 358 24.17 -0.82 -9.02
CA GLY A 358 23.80 -2.22 -9.28
C GLY A 358 22.48 -2.42 -10.02
N ASP A 359 21.57 -1.45 -9.99
CA ASP A 359 20.34 -1.44 -10.79
C ASP A 359 20.60 -1.31 -12.31
N LEU A 360 21.79 -0.79 -12.70
CA LEU A 360 22.19 -0.62 -14.10
C LEU A 360 22.90 -1.85 -14.67
N ILE A 361 23.53 -2.67 -13.81
CA ILE A 361 24.50 -3.70 -14.21
C ILE A 361 24.00 -5.09 -13.86
N ASP A 362 23.89 -5.97 -14.86
CA ASP A 362 23.51 -7.37 -14.63
C ASP A 362 24.71 -8.17 -14.11
N MET A 363 25.90 -7.84 -14.62
CA MET A 363 27.14 -8.56 -14.34
C MET A 363 28.38 -7.67 -14.43
N ASN A 364 29.29 -7.81 -13.48
CA ASN A 364 30.67 -7.31 -13.56
C ASN A 364 31.64 -8.50 -13.70
N VAL A 365 32.32 -8.59 -14.84
CA VAL A 365 33.21 -9.70 -15.21
C VAL A 365 34.65 -9.29 -14.94
N LEU A 366 35.34 -10.03 -14.08
CA LEU A 366 36.77 -9.93 -13.81
C LEU A 366 37.51 -11.01 -14.61
N TRP A 367 38.60 -11.53 -14.06
CA TRP A 367 39.43 -12.54 -14.70
C TRP A 367 40.05 -13.47 -13.65
N ASP A 368 40.47 -14.64 -14.11
CA ASP A 368 41.27 -15.57 -13.30
C ASP A 368 42.76 -15.48 -13.67
N ILE A 369 43.05 -15.18 -14.95
CA ILE A 369 44.39 -15.15 -15.51
C ILE A 369 44.69 -13.74 -16.04
N ASP A 370 45.55 -13.00 -15.35
CA ASP A 370 46.09 -11.73 -15.80
C ASP A 370 47.39 -11.97 -16.59
N THR A 371 47.40 -11.67 -17.89
CA THR A 371 48.59 -11.85 -18.73
C THR A 371 49.71 -10.86 -18.46
N LEU A 372 49.41 -9.75 -17.77
CA LEU A 372 50.32 -8.62 -17.57
C LEU A 372 50.85 -8.02 -18.89
N ASP A 373 50.17 -8.27 -20.00
CA ASP A 373 50.44 -7.72 -21.34
C ASP A 373 50.55 -6.18 -21.37
N TRP A 374 49.80 -5.49 -20.51
CA TRP A 374 49.88 -4.04 -20.34
C TRP A 374 51.27 -3.57 -19.87
N LYS A 375 52.07 -4.45 -19.22
CA LYS A 375 53.49 -4.19 -18.89
C LYS A 375 54.44 -4.41 -20.06
N ARG A 376 53.96 -5.00 -21.15
CA ARG A 376 54.71 -5.39 -22.36
C ARG A 376 55.90 -6.34 -22.05
N PRO A 377 55.66 -7.49 -21.41
CA PRO A 377 56.73 -8.40 -20.96
C PRO A 377 57.35 -9.25 -22.11
N GLY A 378 56.79 -9.19 -23.32
CA GLY A 378 57.16 -10.03 -24.46
C GLY A 378 56.10 -11.09 -24.76
N ALA A 379 55.96 -11.47 -26.03
CA ALA A 379 54.94 -12.43 -26.50
C ALA A 379 55.06 -13.80 -25.80
N ASP A 380 56.29 -14.28 -25.59
CA ASP A 380 56.55 -15.53 -24.86
C ASP A 380 56.06 -15.48 -23.42
N ALA A 381 56.30 -14.37 -22.71
CA ALA A 381 55.88 -14.21 -21.33
C ALA A 381 54.35 -14.14 -21.20
N ILE A 382 53.67 -13.45 -22.12
CA ILE A 382 52.20 -13.41 -22.20
C ILE A 382 51.65 -14.83 -22.38
N HIS A 383 52.19 -15.55 -23.37
CA HIS A 383 51.80 -16.93 -23.66
C HIS A 383 51.99 -17.86 -22.46
N ASP A 384 53.21 -17.88 -21.89
CA ASP A 384 53.59 -18.83 -20.85
C ASP A 384 52.78 -18.63 -19.58
N ASN A 385 52.47 -17.37 -19.26
CA ASN A 385 51.62 -17.05 -18.12
C ASN A 385 50.20 -17.62 -18.27
N ILE A 386 49.63 -17.62 -19.48
CA ILE A 386 48.34 -18.28 -19.74
C ILE A 386 48.48 -19.80 -19.58
N MET A 387 49.50 -20.41 -20.19
CA MET A 387 49.69 -21.86 -20.13
C MET A 387 49.89 -22.37 -18.70
N GLN A 388 50.55 -21.60 -17.84
CA GLN A 388 50.79 -21.96 -16.44
C GLN A 388 49.53 -21.93 -15.58
N HIS A 389 48.56 -21.07 -15.90
CA HIS A 389 47.38 -20.84 -15.06
C HIS A 389 46.07 -21.33 -15.69
N ALA A 390 46.11 -21.84 -16.93
CA ALA A 390 44.96 -22.34 -17.66
C ALA A 390 44.25 -23.48 -16.89
N HIS A 391 42.98 -23.27 -16.60
CA HIS A 391 42.10 -24.26 -16.00
C HIS A 391 40.71 -24.19 -16.65
N ASN A 392 39.89 -25.24 -16.46
CA ASN A 392 38.55 -25.28 -17.03
C ASN A 392 37.68 -24.16 -16.47
N GLY A 393 37.10 -23.36 -17.35
CA GLY A 393 36.26 -22.21 -17.02
C GLY A 393 37.02 -20.91 -16.75
N ALA A 394 38.34 -20.88 -16.98
CA ALA A 394 39.13 -19.67 -16.76
C ALA A 394 38.75 -18.53 -17.72
N ILE A 395 38.78 -17.30 -17.21
CA ILE A 395 38.66 -16.07 -17.97
C ILE A 395 40.04 -15.40 -18.05
N VAL A 396 40.57 -15.24 -19.27
CA VAL A 396 41.88 -14.65 -19.55
C VAL A 396 41.73 -13.16 -19.86
N LEU A 397 42.45 -12.31 -19.14
CA LEU A 397 42.57 -10.88 -19.42
C LEU A 397 43.74 -10.61 -20.38
N MET A 398 43.41 -10.03 -21.53
CA MET A 398 44.33 -9.40 -22.48
C MET A 398 43.77 -8.02 -22.87
N HIS A 399 44.51 -7.25 -23.63
CA HIS A 399 44.11 -5.93 -24.10
C HIS A 399 44.26 -5.82 -25.61
N ASP A 400 43.28 -5.20 -26.27
CA ASP A 400 43.38 -4.76 -27.66
C ASP A 400 43.38 -3.22 -27.78
N GLY A 401 43.39 -2.50 -26.65
CA GLY A 401 43.59 -1.06 -26.54
C GLY A 401 44.61 -0.66 -25.46
N GLY A 402 44.54 0.58 -24.96
CA GLY A 402 45.31 1.00 -23.78
C GLY A 402 46.84 1.06 -23.94
N GLY A 403 47.37 1.16 -25.16
CA GLY A 403 48.81 1.25 -25.44
C GLY A 403 49.24 0.40 -26.62
N ASP A 404 50.52 0.04 -26.68
CA ASP A 404 51.07 -0.83 -27.73
C ASP A 404 50.77 -2.30 -27.44
N ARG A 405 50.00 -2.95 -28.34
CA ARG A 405 49.53 -4.34 -28.24
C ARG A 405 50.17 -5.27 -29.28
N THR A 406 51.35 -4.90 -29.79
CA THR A 406 52.07 -5.73 -30.78
C THR A 406 52.43 -7.12 -30.23
N GLN A 407 52.81 -7.20 -28.96
CA GLN A 407 53.17 -8.47 -28.31
C GLN A 407 51.95 -9.39 -28.11
N ASP A 408 50.76 -8.82 -27.87
CA ASP A 408 49.50 -9.55 -27.78
C ASP A 408 49.13 -10.21 -29.12
N ILE A 409 49.26 -9.45 -30.22
CA ILE A 409 49.06 -9.97 -31.58
C ILE A 409 50.03 -11.10 -31.89
N GLU A 410 51.30 -10.96 -31.49
CA GLU A 410 52.33 -11.98 -31.70
C GLU A 410 52.07 -13.26 -30.88
N ALA A 411 51.62 -13.12 -29.63
CA ALA A 411 51.36 -14.26 -28.75
C ALA A 411 50.08 -15.03 -29.12
N LEU A 412 49.04 -14.33 -29.56
CA LEU A 412 47.68 -14.86 -29.72
C LEU A 412 47.58 -16.15 -30.57
N PRO A 413 48.26 -16.29 -31.73
CA PRO A 413 48.20 -17.51 -32.51
C PRO A 413 48.70 -18.75 -31.75
N ARG A 414 49.82 -18.62 -31.02
CA ARG A 414 50.42 -19.73 -30.24
C ARG A 414 49.54 -20.08 -29.04
N ILE A 415 49.02 -19.06 -28.34
CA ILE A 415 48.07 -19.24 -27.23
C ILE A 415 46.89 -20.11 -27.67
N ILE A 416 46.31 -19.79 -28.84
CA ILE A 416 45.15 -20.51 -29.35
C ILE A 416 45.49 -21.96 -29.69
N ASP A 417 46.61 -22.18 -30.38
CA ASP A 417 47.01 -23.53 -30.82
C ASP A 417 47.35 -24.43 -29.63
N ASP A 418 48.08 -23.92 -28.64
CA ASP A 418 48.56 -24.71 -27.51
C ASP A 418 47.43 -25.02 -26.50
N LEU A 419 46.52 -24.08 -26.24
CA LEU A 419 45.31 -24.37 -25.44
C LEU A 419 44.42 -25.41 -26.14
N ARG A 420 44.27 -25.33 -27.46
CA ARG A 420 43.52 -26.33 -28.22
C ARG A 420 44.19 -27.70 -28.16
N ALA A 421 45.52 -27.76 -28.25
CA ALA A 421 46.28 -28.99 -28.07
C ALA A 421 46.10 -29.59 -26.67
N GLN A 422 45.85 -28.76 -25.64
CA GLN A 422 45.49 -29.18 -24.29
C GLN A 422 44.00 -29.52 -24.10
N GLY A 423 43.21 -29.49 -25.18
CA GLY A 423 41.80 -29.88 -25.21
C GLY A 423 40.81 -28.78 -24.80
N TYR A 424 41.24 -27.50 -24.78
CA TYR A 424 40.33 -26.39 -24.53
C TYR A 424 39.52 -26.00 -25.79
N GLU A 425 38.22 -25.82 -25.61
CA GLU A 425 37.37 -25.09 -26.54
C GLU A 425 37.28 -23.61 -26.11
N PHE A 426 37.25 -22.70 -27.07
CA PHE A 426 37.13 -21.28 -26.79
C PHE A 426 35.68 -20.84 -26.84
N VAL A 427 35.27 -20.08 -25.82
CA VAL A 427 33.89 -19.61 -25.65
C VAL A 427 33.90 -18.12 -25.27
N THR A 428 32.80 -17.42 -25.55
CA THR A 428 32.59 -16.10 -24.96
C THR A 428 32.22 -16.23 -23.47
N VAL A 429 32.31 -15.14 -22.71
CA VAL A 429 31.88 -15.11 -21.30
C VAL A 429 30.40 -15.48 -21.15
N LYS A 430 29.52 -14.98 -22.03
CA LYS A 430 28.11 -15.38 -22.06
C LYS A 430 27.94 -16.89 -22.22
N GLN A 431 28.63 -17.50 -23.17
CA GLN A 431 28.57 -18.95 -23.40
C GLN A 431 29.13 -19.73 -22.20
N LEU A 432 30.23 -19.25 -21.60
CA LEU A 432 30.83 -19.84 -20.40
C LEU A 432 29.83 -19.92 -19.23
N ILE A 433 29.03 -18.87 -19.04
CA ILE A 433 27.97 -18.83 -18.02
C ILE A 433 26.84 -19.79 -18.36
N GLU A 434 26.38 -19.82 -19.61
CA GLU A 434 25.31 -20.72 -20.06
C GLU A 434 25.70 -22.20 -19.92
N MET A 435 26.99 -22.52 -20.02
CA MET A 435 27.55 -23.86 -19.83
C MET A 435 27.81 -24.22 -18.36
N SER A 436 27.69 -23.26 -17.43
CA SER A 436 27.97 -23.45 -16.01
C SER A 436 26.68 -23.66 -15.21
N PRO A 437 26.75 -24.37 -14.05
CA PRO A 437 25.63 -24.43 -13.12
C PRO A 437 25.16 -23.03 -12.74
N LYS A 438 23.85 -22.81 -12.80
CA LYS A 438 23.25 -21.52 -12.46
C LYS A 438 23.51 -21.18 -11.00
N LEU A 439 23.84 -19.91 -10.75
CA LEU A 439 23.93 -19.39 -9.40
C LEU A 439 22.52 -19.19 -8.85
N GLU A 440 22.02 -20.16 -8.09
CA GLU A 440 20.69 -20.09 -7.49
C GLU A 440 20.72 -19.40 -6.12
N LEU A 441 19.70 -18.57 -5.88
CA LEU A 441 19.40 -18.09 -4.53
C LEU A 441 18.93 -19.29 -3.71
N LYS A 442 19.73 -19.71 -2.72
CA LYS A 442 19.23 -20.65 -1.72
C LYS A 442 18.11 -19.95 -0.94
N ASN A 443 16.91 -20.54 -0.99
CA ASN A 443 15.71 -20.03 -0.31
C ASN A 443 15.87 -19.96 1.20
#